data_AF-A0A166GE40-F1
#
_entry.id   AF-A0A166GE40-F1
#
_cell.length_a   1.000
_cell.length_b   1.000
_cell.length_c   1.000
_cell.angle_alpha   90.00
_cell.angle_beta   90.00
_cell.angle_gamma   90.00
#
_symmetry.space_group_name_H-M   'P 1'
#
loop_
_entity.id
_entity.type
_entity.pdbx_description
1 polymer ?
#
loop_
_entity_poly.entity_id
_entity_poly.type
_entity_poly.pdbx_seq_one_letter_code
_entity_poly.pdbx_strand_id
1 'polypeptide(L)'
;MYKADEKEVKQTNLPIYQLKKQAVKRYQIELHDYKRDVTLLALNTLKDHQGTSYTGQINDELGLMLSHPPNAGGLSVPTFFEETDQQGNPYELIDLPKGYLFIFNPKGDTYTLIFHMEKPSGINPYLDVHTTWRQAYPALVRDGIKTVGTAGAVAKLLNVFKII
;
A
#
# COMPACT_ATOMS: atom_id res chain seq x y z
N MET A 1 32.66 -17.97 25.00
CA MET A 1 31.66 -19.06 25.08
C MET A 1 30.65 -18.70 26.15
N TYR A 2 29.37 -18.62 25.78
CA TYR A 2 28.26 -18.39 26.69
C TYR A 2 28.11 -19.63 27.59
N LYS A 3 28.20 -19.50 28.91
CA LYS A 3 28.18 -20.62 29.89
C LYS A 3 26.99 -20.52 30.85
N ALA A 4 25.80 -20.24 30.32
CA ALA A 4 24.57 -20.38 31.09
C ALA A 4 23.97 -21.77 30.85
N ASP A 5 23.41 -22.40 31.89
CA ASP A 5 22.70 -23.67 31.75
C ASP A 5 21.48 -23.47 30.82
N GLU A 6 21.33 -24.31 29.82
CA GLU A 6 20.25 -24.23 28.83
C GLU A 6 18.86 -24.20 29.51
N LYS A 7 18.71 -24.90 30.64
CA LYS A 7 17.46 -24.93 31.40
C LYS A 7 17.16 -23.59 32.08
N GLU A 8 18.18 -22.94 32.63
CA GLU A 8 18.08 -21.63 33.27
C GLU A 8 17.76 -20.52 32.26
N VAL A 9 18.39 -20.58 31.08
CA VAL A 9 18.09 -19.68 29.95
C VAL A 9 16.65 -19.85 29.49
N LYS A 10 16.15 -21.08 29.33
CA LYS A 10 14.77 -21.36 28.91
C LYS A 10 13.74 -20.86 29.92
N GLN A 11 13.96 -21.10 31.22
CA GLN A 11 13.04 -20.66 32.28
C GLN A 11 12.96 -19.14 32.35
N THR A 12 14.10 -18.45 32.23
CA THR A 12 14.16 -16.97 32.24
C THR A 12 13.58 -16.36 30.95
N ASN A 13 13.76 -17.02 29.80
CA ASN A 13 13.25 -16.53 28.51
C ASN A 13 11.73 -16.67 28.36
N LEU A 14 11.11 -17.68 28.96
CA LEU A 14 9.67 -17.94 28.81
C LEU A 14 8.78 -16.73 29.15
N PRO A 15 8.92 -16.05 30.31
CA PRO A 15 8.11 -14.87 30.62
C PRO A 15 8.38 -13.70 29.66
N ILE A 16 9.65 -13.48 29.26
CA ILE A 16 10.03 -12.44 28.29
C ILE A 16 9.36 -12.70 26.94
N TYR A 17 9.39 -13.94 26.47
CA TYR A 17 8.72 -14.38 25.25
C TYR A 17 7.21 -14.15 25.31
N GLN A 18 6.57 -14.48 26.44
CA GLN A 18 5.13 -14.23 26.63
C GLN A 18 4.78 -12.74 26.58
N LEU A 19 5.56 -11.88 27.25
CA LEU A 19 5.41 -10.43 27.19
C LEU A 19 5.55 -9.91 25.75
N LYS A 20 6.55 -10.40 25.01
CA LYS A 20 6.76 -10.04 23.60
C LYS A 20 5.57 -10.48 22.73
N LYS A 21 5.06 -11.70 22.95
CA LYS A 21 3.87 -12.22 22.24
C LYS A 21 2.61 -11.39 22.51
N GLN A 22 2.42 -10.92 23.74
CA GLN A 22 1.32 -10.01 24.08
C GLN A 22 1.48 -8.64 23.42
N ALA A 23 2.71 -8.10 23.39
CA ALA A 23 3.01 -6.85 22.69
C ALA A 23 2.70 -6.95 21.19
N VAL A 24 3.11 -8.05 20.53
CA VAL A 24 2.77 -8.32 19.11
C VAL A 24 1.26 -8.35 18.91
N LYS A 25 0.50 -9.06 19.74
CA LYS A 25 -0.96 -9.13 19.61
C LYS A 25 -1.64 -7.77 19.75
N ARG A 26 -1.22 -6.96 20.73
CA ARG A 26 -1.75 -5.61 20.92
C ARG A 26 -1.48 -4.73 19.71
N TYR A 27 -0.23 -4.75 19.24
CA TYR A 27 0.17 -4.00 18.06
C TYR A 27 -0.60 -4.42 16.80
N GLN A 28 -0.83 -5.73 16.59
CA GLN A 28 -1.61 -6.21 15.45
C GLN A 28 -3.06 -5.70 15.45
N ILE A 29 -3.69 -5.62 16.63
CA ILE A 29 -5.03 -5.05 16.78
C ILE A 29 -5.00 -3.55 16.47
N GLU A 30 -4.04 -2.84 17.07
CA GLU A 30 -3.86 -1.39 16.85
C GLU A 30 -3.61 -1.05 15.38
N LEU A 31 -2.71 -1.79 14.71
CA LEU A 31 -2.44 -1.64 13.29
C LEU A 31 -3.67 -1.94 12.43
N HIS A 32 -4.44 -2.96 12.78
CA HIS A 32 -5.67 -3.30 12.05
C HIS A 32 -6.72 -2.18 12.15
N ASP A 33 -6.98 -1.68 13.36
CA ASP A 33 -7.93 -0.59 13.57
C ASP A 33 -7.45 0.70 12.88
N TYR A 34 -6.15 1.02 12.99
CA TYR A 34 -5.54 2.14 12.29
C TYR A 34 -5.70 2.02 10.76
N LYS A 35 -5.38 0.85 10.18
CA LYS A 35 -5.53 0.60 8.73
C LYS A 35 -6.98 0.82 8.29
N ARG A 36 -7.96 0.30 9.05
CA ARG A 36 -9.39 0.51 8.77
C ARG A 36 -9.73 1.99 8.74
N ASP A 37 -9.35 2.73 9.78
CA ASP A 37 -9.76 4.12 9.96
C ASP A 37 -9.11 5.04 8.91
N VAL A 38 -7.82 4.87 8.64
CA VAL A 38 -7.12 5.55 7.52
C VAL A 38 -7.79 5.25 6.18
N THR A 39 -8.12 3.98 5.92
CA THR A 39 -8.76 3.58 4.65
C THR A 39 -10.10 4.29 4.46
N LEU A 40 -10.95 4.31 5.49
CA LEU A 40 -12.26 4.96 5.42
C LEU A 40 -12.11 6.47 5.21
N LEU A 41 -11.20 7.12 5.94
CA LEU A 41 -10.97 8.55 5.82
C LEU A 41 -10.41 8.92 4.44
N ALA A 42 -9.49 8.12 3.90
CA ALA A 42 -8.96 8.30 2.55
C ALA A 42 -10.05 8.15 1.47
N LEU A 43 -10.90 7.12 1.56
CA LEU A 43 -12.00 6.92 0.62
C LEU A 43 -13.05 8.03 0.72
N ASN A 44 -13.37 8.51 1.92
CA ASN A 44 -14.26 9.65 2.12
C ASN A 44 -13.66 10.92 1.51
N THR A 45 -12.36 11.16 1.72
CA THR A 45 -11.64 12.30 1.12
C THR A 45 -11.75 12.27 -0.41
N LEU A 46 -11.51 11.11 -1.03
CA LEU A 46 -11.65 10.95 -2.49
C LEU A 46 -13.08 11.18 -2.96
N LYS A 47 -14.08 10.66 -2.22
CA LYS A 47 -15.51 10.84 -2.52
C LYS A 47 -15.92 12.31 -2.43
N ASP A 48 -15.53 13.02 -1.38
CA ASP A 48 -15.91 14.41 -1.12
C ASP A 48 -15.29 15.35 -2.17
N HIS A 49 -14.08 15.02 -2.64
CA HIS A 49 -13.42 15.72 -3.74
C HIS A 49 -13.83 15.23 -5.14
N GLN A 50 -14.73 14.25 -5.22
CA GLN A 50 -15.23 13.64 -6.46
C GLN A 50 -14.10 13.19 -7.41
N GLY A 51 -13.03 12.64 -6.85
CA GLY A 51 -11.81 12.27 -7.57
C GLY A 51 -11.33 10.85 -7.28
N THR A 52 -10.49 10.33 -8.17
CA THR A 52 -9.76 9.07 -7.94
C THR A 52 -8.34 9.30 -7.44
N SER A 53 -7.91 10.56 -7.36
CA SER A 53 -6.63 10.97 -6.79
C SER A 53 -6.80 12.26 -6.01
N TYR A 54 -6.09 12.40 -4.90
CA TYR A 54 -6.09 13.61 -4.08
C TYR A 54 -4.71 13.80 -3.46
N THR A 55 -4.23 15.04 -3.39
CA THR A 55 -3.01 15.37 -2.63
C THR A 55 -3.40 16.34 -1.53
N GLY A 56 -3.23 15.89 -0.29
CA GLY A 56 -3.55 16.65 0.91
C GLY A 56 -2.31 17.18 1.63
N GLN A 57 -2.56 17.95 2.68
CA GLN A 57 -1.51 18.51 3.53
C GLN A 57 -1.45 17.72 4.84
N ILE A 58 -0.27 17.59 5.43
CA ILE A 58 -0.10 16.78 6.64
C ILE A 58 -0.86 17.33 7.87
N ASN A 59 -1.31 18.58 7.81
CA ASN A 59 -2.06 19.23 8.89
C ASN A 59 -3.59 19.01 8.82
N ASP A 60 -4.09 18.35 7.76
CA ASP A 60 -5.49 17.92 7.72
C ASP A 60 -5.69 16.63 8.54
N GLU A 61 -6.94 16.23 8.77
CA GLU A 61 -7.27 15.08 9.64
C GLU A 61 -6.54 13.79 9.22
N LEU A 62 -6.51 13.52 7.92
CA LEU A 62 -5.86 12.32 7.37
C LEU A 62 -4.34 12.45 7.44
N GLY A 63 -3.80 13.62 7.11
CA GLY A 63 -2.38 13.93 7.25
C GLY A 63 -1.87 13.75 8.67
N LEU A 64 -2.63 14.21 9.66
CA LEU A 64 -2.30 14.05 11.08
C LEU A 64 -2.31 12.57 11.48
N MET A 65 -3.25 11.78 10.95
CA MET A 65 -3.29 10.34 11.19
C MET A 65 -2.09 9.62 10.55
N LEU A 66 -1.74 9.97 9.30
CA LEU A 66 -0.59 9.42 8.56
C LEU A 66 0.77 9.80 9.17
N SER A 67 0.84 10.89 9.93
CA SER A 67 2.04 11.29 10.69
C SER A 67 2.28 10.46 11.95
N HIS A 68 1.25 9.76 12.43
CA HIS A 68 1.30 9.02 13.69
C HIS A 68 0.85 7.57 13.52
N PRO A 69 1.50 6.78 12.64
CA PRO A 69 1.19 5.36 12.53
C PRO A 69 1.55 4.60 13.82
N PRO A 70 0.89 3.47 14.11
CA PRO A 70 1.23 2.62 15.25
C PRO A 70 2.70 2.24 15.24
N ASN A 71 3.35 2.37 16.39
CA ASN A 71 4.79 2.15 16.50
C ASN A 71 5.08 0.67 16.77
N ALA A 72 5.62 -0.03 15.76
CA ALA A 72 6.11 -1.40 15.91
C ALA A 72 7.30 -1.50 16.88
N GLY A 73 8.05 -0.42 17.09
CA GLY A 73 9.22 -0.38 17.96
C GLY A 73 10.24 -1.46 17.58
N GLY A 74 10.66 -2.27 18.56
CA GLY A 74 11.52 -3.44 18.34
C GLY A 74 10.75 -4.74 18.11
N LEU A 75 9.48 -4.68 17.70
CA LEU A 75 8.71 -5.85 17.29
C LEU A 75 9.05 -6.10 15.81
N SER A 76 9.55 -7.29 15.48
CA SER A 76 9.81 -7.68 14.09
C SER A 76 8.50 -8.03 13.39
N VAL A 77 7.66 -7.02 13.18
CA VAL A 77 6.29 -7.12 12.63
C VAL A 77 6.06 -6.06 11.55
N PRO A 78 5.12 -6.29 10.62
CA PRO A 78 4.64 -5.32 9.65
C PRO A 78 4.40 -3.92 10.21
N THR A 79 4.82 -2.87 9.48
CA THR A 79 4.48 -1.47 9.77
C THR A 79 3.39 -0.98 8.82
N PHE A 80 2.84 0.22 9.06
CA PHE A 80 1.86 0.78 8.14
C PHE A 80 2.45 1.16 6.79
N PHE A 81 3.65 1.76 6.76
CA PHE A 81 4.37 2.02 5.51
C PHE A 81 5.43 0.93 5.32
N GLU A 82 5.12 -0.10 4.54
CA GLU A 82 6.05 -1.21 4.27
C GLU A 82 6.91 -0.98 3.01
N GLU A 83 6.34 -0.29 2.02
CA GLU A 83 6.93 -0.16 0.70
C GLU A 83 7.48 1.25 0.47
N THR A 84 8.43 1.35 -0.47
CA THR A 84 8.99 2.63 -0.90
C THR A 84 8.99 2.70 -2.42
N ASP A 85 8.65 3.86 -2.96
CA ASP A 85 8.70 4.09 -4.39
C ASP A 85 10.15 4.22 -4.90
N GLN A 86 10.33 4.41 -6.22
CA GLN A 86 11.66 4.56 -6.83
C GLN A 86 12.43 5.78 -6.31
N GLN A 87 11.72 6.75 -5.74
CA GLN A 87 12.23 7.98 -5.17
C GLN A 87 12.49 7.85 -3.65
N GLY A 88 12.21 6.69 -3.07
CA GLY A 88 12.38 6.39 -1.65
C GLY A 88 11.25 6.91 -0.76
N ASN A 89 10.13 7.36 -1.33
CA ASN A 89 8.99 7.80 -0.53
C ASN A 89 8.19 6.58 -0.03
N PRO A 90 7.87 6.52 1.27
CA PRO A 90 7.04 5.45 1.81
C PRO A 90 5.62 5.50 1.23
N TYR A 91 5.08 4.32 0.95
CA TYR A 91 3.68 4.16 0.59
C TYR A 91 3.07 2.90 1.20
N GLU A 92 1.75 2.92 1.29
CA GLU A 92 0.94 1.77 1.69
C GLU A 92 -0.06 1.43 0.58
N LEU A 93 -0.19 0.13 0.32
CA LEU A 93 -1.14 -0.43 -0.64
C LEU A 93 -2.25 -1.16 0.12
N ILE A 94 -3.48 -0.67 -0.02
CA ILE A 94 -4.66 -1.29 0.59
C ILE A 94 -5.48 -1.98 -0.50
N ASP A 95 -5.64 -3.30 -0.35
CA ASP A 95 -6.54 -4.09 -1.18
C ASP A 95 -8.00 -3.89 -0.74
N LEU A 96 -8.86 -3.54 -1.69
CA LEU A 96 -10.27 -3.24 -1.48
C LEU A 96 -11.13 -4.15 -2.38
N PRO A 97 -12.39 -4.46 -2.01
CA PRO A 97 -13.24 -5.37 -2.78
C PRO A 97 -13.53 -4.98 -4.25
N LYS A 98 -13.14 -3.78 -4.69
CA LYS A 98 -13.33 -3.26 -6.05
C LYS A 98 -12.12 -2.49 -6.55
N GLY A 99 -10.94 -2.67 -5.95
CA GLY A 99 -9.75 -1.92 -6.31
C GLY A 99 -8.67 -1.87 -5.27
N TYR A 100 -7.76 -0.93 -5.48
CA TYR A 100 -6.58 -0.72 -4.68
C TYR A 100 -6.54 0.75 -4.31
N LEU A 101 -6.18 1.03 -3.06
CA LEU A 101 -5.91 2.38 -2.60
C LEU A 101 -4.43 2.49 -2.27
N PHE A 102 -3.75 3.38 -2.98
CA PHE A 102 -2.39 3.78 -2.66
C PHE A 102 -2.42 5.01 -1.77
N ILE A 103 -1.61 4.99 -0.72
CA ILE A 103 -1.40 6.11 0.18
C ILE A 103 0.10 6.39 0.21
N PHE A 104 0.52 7.46 -0.45
CA PHE A 104 1.90 7.92 -0.46
C PHE A 104 2.11 9.00 0.60
N ASN A 105 3.27 8.97 1.25
CA ASN A 105 3.76 10.08 2.08
C ASN A 105 5.06 10.64 1.47
N PRO A 106 4.97 11.48 0.42
CA PRO A 106 6.11 12.13 -0.19
C PRO A 106 6.66 13.21 0.74
N LYS A 107 7.55 12.81 1.65
CA LYS A 107 8.44 13.71 2.40
C LYS A 107 7.79 14.59 3.47
N GLY A 108 6.76 14.09 4.14
CA GLY A 108 6.31 14.58 5.45
C GLY A 108 5.39 15.79 5.45
N ASP A 109 5.40 16.61 4.40
CA ASP A 109 4.51 17.79 4.33
C ASP A 109 3.19 17.51 3.63
N THR A 110 3.16 16.52 2.74
CA THR A 110 1.96 16.15 1.97
C THR A 110 1.78 14.64 1.93
N TYR A 111 0.56 14.23 1.62
CA TYR A 111 0.24 12.85 1.27
C TYR A 111 -0.52 12.82 -0.05
N THR A 112 -0.42 11.70 -0.76
CA THR A 112 -1.17 11.48 -2.00
C THR A 112 -1.97 10.20 -1.90
N LEU A 113 -3.25 10.30 -2.21
CA LEU A 113 -4.18 9.18 -2.34
C LEU A 113 -4.40 8.88 -3.81
N ILE A 114 -4.36 7.61 -4.19
CA ILE A 114 -4.72 7.18 -5.54
C ILE A 114 -5.55 5.90 -5.45
N PHE A 115 -6.80 5.96 -5.89
CA PHE A 115 -7.67 4.79 -6.04
C PHE A 115 -7.57 4.25 -7.47
N HIS A 116 -7.22 2.97 -7.56
CA HIS A 116 -7.23 2.20 -8.80
C HIS A 116 -8.33 1.16 -8.70
N MET A 117 -9.28 1.16 -9.62
CA MET A 117 -10.31 0.13 -9.63
C MET A 117 -9.71 -1.23 -10.01
N GLU A 118 -10.19 -2.32 -9.39
CA GLU A 118 -10.00 -3.67 -9.92
C GLU A 118 -10.71 -3.70 -11.27
N LYS A 119 -10.16 -4.40 -12.24
CA LYS A 119 -10.77 -4.44 -13.59
C LYS A 119 -12.22 -4.93 -13.51
N PRO A 120 -13.15 -4.34 -14.29
CA PRO A 120 -14.41 -4.99 -14.61
C PRO A 120 -14.07 -6.33 -15.28
N SER A 121 -14.67 -7.42 -14.81
CA SER A 121 -14.36 -8.75 -15.32
C SER A 121 -14.53 -8.85 -16.85
N GLY A 122 -13.66 -9.66 -17.49
CA GLY A 122 -13.81 -10.18 -18.86
C GLY A 122 -13.22 -9.39 -20.04
N ILE A 123 -13.11 -8.05 -20.01
CA ILE A 123 -12.89 -7.27 -21.27
C ILE A 123 -11.59 -6.45 -21.33
N ASN A 124 -10.83 -6.24 -20.25
CA ASN A 124 -9.58 -5.47 -20.32
C ASN A 124 -8.44 -6.04 -19.46
N PRO A 125 -7.53 -6.87 -20.02
CA PRO A 125 -6.54 -7.64 -19.27
C PRO A 125 -5.27 -6.91 -18.79
N TYR A 126 -5.08 -5.59 -18.99
CA TYR A 126 -3.70 -5.02 -18.94
C TYR A 126 -3.31 -4.07 -17.79
N LEU A 127 -4.22 -3.71 -16.91
CA LEU A 127 -3.98 -2.91 -15.69
C LEU A 127 -4.04 -3.78 -14.42
N ASP A 128 -3.04 -4.63 -14.22
CA ASP A 128 -2.83 -5.28 -12.92
C ASP A 128 -1.49 -4.75 -12.38
N VAL A 129 -1.52 -4.16 -11.19
CA VAL A 129 -0.35 -3.56 -10.51
C VAL A 129 0.70 -4.63 -10.17
N HIS A 130 0.28 -5.88 -10.01
CA HIS A 130 1.20 -7.01 -9.82
C HIS A 130 1.76 -7.56 -11.14
N THR A 131 1.27 -7.09 -12.29
CA THR A 131 1.69 -7.55 -13.62
C THR A 131 2.73 -6.61 -14.22
N THR A 132 3.94 -7.14 -14.46
CA THR A 132 5.04 -6.39 -15.09
C THR A 132 4.81 -6.19 -16.60
N TRP A 133 5.41 -5.16 -17.22
CA TRP A 133 5.31 -4.90 -18.67
C TRP A 133 5.67 -6.13 -19.53
N ARG A 134 6.64 -6.94 -19.09
CA ARG A 134 7.03 -8.18 -19.78
C ARG A 134 5.92 -9.23 -19.81
N GLN A 135 5.05 -9.22 -18.80
CA GLN A 135 3.89 -10.13 -18.70
C GLN A 135 2.67 -9.56 -19.46
N ALA A 136 2.47 -8.24 -19.44
CA ALA A 136 1.36 -7.59 -20.13
C ALA A 136 1.55 -7.48 -21.66
N TYR A 137 2.79 -7.26 -22.12
CA TYR A 137 3.10 -6.97 -23.53
C TYR A 137 2.73 -8.10 -24.51
N PRO A 138 3.02 -9.39 -24.25
CA PRO A 138 2.65 -10.46 -25.17
C PRO A 138 1.14 -10.58 -25.34
N ALA A 139 0.38 -10.37 -24.26
CA ALA A 139 -1.07 -10.38 -24.30
C ALA A 139 -1.62 -9.14 -25.04
N LEU A 140 -1.00 -7.96 -24.89
CA LEU A 140 -1.36 -6.74 -25.65
C LEU A 140 -1.21 -6.92 -27.16
N VAL A 141 -0.10 -7.52 -27.59
CA VAL A 141 0.16 -7.78 -29.02
C VAL A 141 -0.83 -8.82 -29.57
N ARG A 142 -1.16 -9.84 -28.77
CA ARG A 142 -2.12 -10.89 -29.17
C ARG A 142 -3.54 -10.37 -29.33
N ASP A 143 -4.03 -9.55 -28.40
CA ASP A 143 -5.43 -9.11 -28.41
C ASP A 143 -5.62 -7.74 -29.11
N GLY A 144 -4.56 -6.94 -29.25
CA GLY A 144 -4.54 -5.71 -30.06
C GLY A 144 -4.72 -5.91 -31.57
N ILE A 145 -4.61 -7.14 -32.06
CA ILE A 145 -4.97 -7.50 -33.45
C ILE A 145 -6.50 -7.58 -33.63
N LYS A 146 -7.28 -7.71 -32.55
CA LYS A 146 -8.75 -7.92 -32.63
C LYS A 146 -9.61 -6.72 -32.25
N THR A 147 -9.08 -5.69 -31.60
CA THR A 147 -9.87 -4.53 -31.18
C THR A 147 -9.11 -3.22 -31.40
N VAL A 148 -9.63 -2.43 -32.35
CA VAL A 148 -9.35 -0.99 -32.60
C VAL A 148 -8.11 -0.68 -33.46
N GLY A 149 -8.38 0.01 -34.58
CA GLY A 149 -7.42 0.45 -35.57
C GLY A 149 -6.17 1.13 -35.02
N THR A 150 -5.06 0.76 -35.64
CA THR A 150 -3.64 0.92 -35.31
C THR A 150 -3.10 2.34 -35.05
N ALA A 151 -3.93 3.38 -34.92
CA ALA A 151 -3.46 4.75 -34.72
C ALA A 151 -3.88 5.37 -33.37
N GLY A 152 -4.95 4.90 -32.73
CA GLY A 152 -5.53 5.56 -31.55
C GLY A 152 -5.00 5.09 -30.18
N ALA A 153 -4.57 3.83 -30.07
CA ALA A 153 -4.19 3.24 -28.79
C ALA A 153 -2.78 3.65 -28.33
N VAL A 154 -1.83 3.79 -29.27
CA VAL A 154 -0.45 4.18 -28.96
C VAL A 154 -0.37 5.63 -28.48
N ALA A 155 -1.20 6.52 -29.05
CA ALA A 155 -1.26 7.93 -28.64
C ALA A 155 -1.79 8.12 -27.20
N LYS A 156 -2.74 7.28 -26.76
CA LYS A 156 -3.22 7.31 -25.37
C LYS A 156 -2.20 6.76 -24.37
N LEU A 157 -1.44 5.72 -24.75
CA LEU A 157 -0.35 5.20 -23.93
C LEU A 157 0.78 6.22 -23.75
N LEU A 158 1.19 6.92 -24.82
CA LEU A 158 2.24 7.96 -24.74
C LEU A 158 1.83 9.17 -23.88
N ASN A 159 0.54 9.50 -23.79
CA ASN A 159 0.06 10.58 -22.92
C ASN A 159 0.09 10.20 -21.43
N VAL A 160 0.01 8.91 -21.08
CA VAL A 160 0.17 8.46 -19.69
C VAL A 160 1.63 8.58 -19.24
N PHE A 161 2.60 8.41 -20.15
CA PHE A 161 4.03 8.52 -19.84
C PHE A 161 4.62 9.93 -19.91
N LYS A 162 3.85 10.94 -20.34
CA LYS A 162 4.27 12.36 -20.32
C LYS A 162 3.96 13.09 -19.02
N ILE A 163 3.38 12.41 -18.03
CA ILE A 163 3.10 12.95 -16.69
C ILE A 163 4.07 12.33 -15.66
N ILE A 164 5.33 12.14 -16.08
CA ILE A 164 6.48 11.90 -15.20
C ILE A 164 7.54 12.94 -15.55
#